data_AF-A0A661BJS8-F1
#
_entry.id   AF-A0A661BJS8-F1
#
_cell.length_a   1.000
_cell.length_b   1.000
_cell.length_c   1.000
_cell.angle_alpha   90.00
_cell.angle_beta   90.00
_cell.angle_gamma   90.00
#
_symmetry.space_group_name_H-M   'P 1'
#
loop_
_entity.id
_entity.type
_entity.pdbx_description
1 polymer ?
#
loop_
_entity_poly.entity_id
_entity_poly.type
_entity_poly.pdbx_seq_one_letter_code
_entity_poly.pdbx_strand_id
1 'polypeptide(L)'
;MKYGDLRDFIGQLEKLGELKRVSATVDPYLEMTEICDRTLRAEGPALLFENPKGGGMPVLGNLFGTPKRVAMGMGEDSVEALREVGRLLAMLKEPDAPEGMRDAWRKLPIFRKVLHMAPKLVKRAPCQEQIWEGDEVDLGRLPIQTCWPEDAGPLITWGLVITRKPANAPVGEDDLAQTEDAAPRSRVNLGIYRQQ
;
A
#
# COMPACT_ATOMS: atom_id res chain seq x y z
N MET A 1 -1.80 5.30 14.20
CA MET A 1 -2.48 4.79 12.98
C MET A 1 -3.70 4.02 13.43
N LYS A 2 -4.81 4.10 12.68
CA LYS A 2 -6.09 3.45 13.02
C LYS A 2 -6.02 1.91 12.94
N TYR A 3 -5.09 1.39 12.15
CA TYR A 3 -4.82 -0.03 11.97
C TYR A 3 -3.36 -0.34 12.28
N GLY A 4 -3.12 -1.52 12.86
CA GLY A 4 -1.77 -2.02 13.15
C GLY A 4 -1.06 -2.63 11.93
N ASP A 5 -1.80 -3.36 11.10
CA ASP A 5 -1.32 -4.00 9.88
C ASP A 5 -2.49 -4.33 8.92
N LEU A 6 -2.20 -5.02 7.80
CA LEU A 6 -3.22 -5.45 6.84
C LEU A 6 -4.21 -6.46 7.44
N ARG A 7 -3.78 -7.32 8.37
CA ARG A 7 -4.64 -8.34 8.99
C ARG A 7 -5.70 -7.70 9.88
N ASP A 8 -5.30 -6.70 10.65
CA ASP A 8 -6.21 -5.86 11.44
C ASP A 8 -7.22 -5.13 10.55
N PHE A 9 -6.76 -4.58 9.41
CA PHE A 9 -7.65 -3.94 8.45
C PHE A 9 -8.67 -4.92 7.84
N ILE A 10 -8.23 -6.11 7.42
CA ILE A 10 -9.12 -7.18 6.93
C ILE A 10 -10.17 -7.54 8.00
N GLY A 11 -9.75 -7.72 9.25
CA GLY A 11 -10.65 -8.04 10.36
C GLY A 11 -11.67 -6.94 10.65
N GLN A 12 -11.31 -5.67 10.44
CA GLN A 12 -12.22 -4.54 10.53
C GLN A 12 -13.23 -4.51 9.38
N LEU A 13 -12.80 -4.77 8.14
CA LEU A 13 -13.70 -4.87 6.99
C LEU A 13 -14.72 -6.00 7.19
N GLU A 14 -14.29 -7.15 7.71
CA GLU A 14 -15.18 -8.28 8.02
C GLU A 14 -16.25 -7.91 9.05
N LYS A 15 -15.88 -7.25 10.15
CA LYS A 15 -16.84 -6.79 11.18
C LYS A 15 -17.88 -5.81 10.63
N LEU A 16 -17.51 -5.02 9.63
CA LEU A 16 -18.36 -4.01 9.00
C LEU A 16 -19.16 -4.55 7.80
N GLY A 17 -19.03 -5.83 7.47
CA GLY A 17 -19.67 -6.43 6.29
C GLY A 17 -19.07 -5.99 4.96
N GLU A 18 -17.89 -5.37 4.98
CA GLU A 18 -17.14 -4.88 3.82
C GLU A 18 -16.14 -5.90 3.26
N LEU A 19 -16.08 -7.11 3.84
CA LEU A 19 -15.30 -8.24 3.36
C LEU A 19 -16.21 -9.47 3.23
N LYS A 20 -16.05 -10.22 2.14
CA LYS A 20 -16.63 -11.54 1.96
C LYS A 20 -15.52 -12.59 1.83
N ARG A 21 -15.57 -13.60 2.69
CA ARG A 21 -14.78 -14.83 2.51
C ARG A 21 -15.42 -15.71 1.44
N VAL A 22 -14.60 -16.18 0.51
CA VAL A 22 -14.97 -17.09 -0.57
C VAL A 22 -14.29 -18.42 -0.30
N SER A 23 -15.06 -19.37 0.22
CA SER A 23 -14.60 -20.72 0.56
C SER A 23 -14.62 -21.69 -0.61
N ALA A 24 -15.36 -21.37 -1.68
CA ALA A 24 -15.32 -22.13 -2.92
C ALA A 24 -13.89 -22.12 -3.50
N THR A 25 -13.47 -23.22 -4.12
CA THR A 25 -12.21 -23.25 -4.85
C THR A 25 -12.32 -22.37 -6.09
N VAL A 26 -11.40 -21.43 -6.27
CA VAL A 26 -11.39 -20.48 -7.40
C VAL A 26 -10.02 -20.49 -8.06
N ASP A 27 -9.99 -20.51 -9.39
CA ASP A 27 -8.76 -20.49 -10.18
C ASP A 27 -8.15 -19.06 -10.21
N PRO A 28 -6.88 -18.87 -9.82
CA PRO A 28 -6.17 -17.60 -10.03
C PRO A 28 -6.05 -17.23 -11.52
N TYR A 29 -6.18 -18.20 -12.42
CA TYR A 29 -6.26 -17.97 -13.86
C TYR A 29 -7.68 -17.53 -14.25
N LEU A 30 -7.84 -16.23 -14.51
CA LEU A 30 -9.06 -15.57 -15.01
C LEU A 30 -10.26 -15.55 -14.04
N GLU A 31 -10.59 -16.64 -13.35
CA GLU A 31 -11.82 -16.74 -12.55
C GLU A 31 -11.85 -15.73 -11.40
N MET A 32 -10.76 -15.61 -10.63
CA MET A 32 -10.67 -14.62 -9.55
C MET A 32 -10.88 -13.19 -10.07
N THR A 33 -10.34 -12.89 -11.25
CA THR A 33 -10.48 -11.58 -11.89
C THR A 33 -11.91 -11.31 -12.29
N GLU A 34 -12.59 -12.26 -12.92
CA GLU A 34 -14.02 -12.12 -13.28
C GLU A 34 -14.89 -11.89 -12.04
N ILE A 35 -14.64 -12.61 -10.96
CA ILE A 35 -15.38 -12.43 -9.70
C ILE A 35 -15.10 -11.05 -9.11
N CYS A 36 -13.84 -10.60 -9.12
CA CYS A 36 -13.48 -9.27 -8.64
C CYS A 36 -14.10 -8.17 -9.51
N ASP A 37 -14.09 -8.29 -10.85
CA ASP A 37 -14.66 -7.31 -11.77
C ASP A 37 -16.17 -7.16 -11.58
N ARG A 38 -16.92 -8.28 -11.51
CA ARG A 38 -18.37 -8.24 -11.22
C ARG A 38 -18.66 -7.62 -9.86
N THR A 39 -17.88 -7.99 -8.85
CA THR A 39 -18.05 -7.46 -7.49
C THR A 39 -17.75 -5.97 -7.47
N LEU A 40 -16.70 -5.50 -8.13
CA LEU A 40 -16.34 -4.10 -8.26
C LEU A 40 -17.46 -3.30 -8.94
N ARG A 41 -17.98 -3.78 -10.08
CA ARG A 41 -19.07 -3.13 -10.83
C ARG A 41 -20.37 -3.04 -10.05
N ALA A 42 -20.61 -4.00 -9.16
CA ALA A 42 -21.75 -4.00 -8.25
C ALA A 42 -21.48 -3.26 -6.93
N GLU A 43 -20.35 -2.55 -6.81
CA GLU A 43 -19.89 -1.86 -5.59
C GLU A 43 -19.85 -2.79 -4.36
N GLY A 44 -19.58 -4.07 -4.58
CA GLY A 44 -19.56 -5.12 -3.58
C GLY A 44 -18.35 -5.06 -2.63
N PRO A 45 -18.27 -6.02 -1.69
CA PRO A 45 -17.24 -6.06 -0.66
C PRO A 45 -15.85 -6.40 -1.22
N ALA A 46 -14.81 -6.22 -0.40
CA ALA A 46 -13.53 -6.87 -0.62
C ALA A 46 -13.70 -8.40 -0.54
N LEU A 47 -12.83 -9.15 -1.22
CA LEU A 47 -12.94 -10.60 -1.32
C LEU A 47 -11.71 -11.28 -0.75
N LEU A 48 -11.89 -12.23 0.14
CA LEU A 48 -10.81 -13.11 0.60
C LEU A 48 -11.07 -14.52 0.08
N PHE A 49 -10.35 -14.90 -0.96
CA PHE A 49 -10.38 -16.26 -1.53
C PHE A 49 -9.52 -17.16 -0.67
N GLU A 50 -10.15 -18.08 0.06
CA GLU A 50 -9.45 -18.93 1.03
C GLU A 50 -8.80 -20.15 0.38
N ASN A 51 -9.34 -20.58 -0.76
CA ASN A 51 -8.96 -21.81 -1.44
C ASN A 51 -8.63 -21.57 -2.91
N PRO A 52 -7.51 -20.89 -3.25
CA PRO A 52 -7.05 -20.85 -4.64
C PRO A 52 -6.80 -22.27 -5.17
N LYS A 53 -7.20 -22.54 -6.41
CA LYS A 53 -6.84 -23.78 -7.10
C LYS A 53 -5.32 -23.88 -7.25
N GLY A 54 -4.78 -25.08 -7.06
CA GLY A 54 -3.33 -25.28 -6.89
C GLY A 54 -2.89 -25.22 -5.42
N GLY A 55 -3.79 -24.83 -4.51
CA GLY A 55 -3.57 -24.79 -3.07
C GLY A 55 -2.72 -23.59 -2.62
N GLY A 56 -2.54 -23.45 -1.31
CA GLY A 56 -1.59 -22.49 -0.75
C GLY A 56 -2.21 -21.26 -0.08
N MET A 57 -1.64 -20.09 -0.39
CA MET A 57 -1.85 -18.83 0.30
C MET A 57 -3.21 -18.19 -0.06
N PRO A 58 -4.03 -17.72 0.90
CA PRO A 58 -5.27 -17.00 0.57
C PRO A 58 -5.01 -15.72 -0.24
N VAL A 59 -5.92 -15.39 -1.16
CA VAL A 59 -5.80 -14.21 -2.03
C VAL A 59 -6.83 -13.16 -1.62
N LEU A 60 -6.34 -11.95 -1.32
CA LEU A 60 -7.19 -10.79 -1.06
C LEU A 60 -7.38 -9.99 -2.36
N GLY A 61 -8.61 -9.97 -2.86
CA GLY A 61 -9.02 -9.20 -4.03
C GLY A 61 -9.98 -8.06 -3.68
N ASN A 62 -10.16 -7.13 -4.63
CA ASN A 62 -11.13 -6.04 -4.54
C ASN A 62 -11.05 -5.15 -3.26
N LEU A 63 -9.86 -5.10 -2.62
CA LEU A 63 -9.67 -4.46 -1.32
C LEU A 63 -10.15 -3.01 -1.31
N PHE A 64 -9.76 -2.23 -2.32
CA PHE A 64 -10.10 -0.83 -2.48
C PHE A 64 -11.16 -0.59 -3.57
N GLY A 65 -12.06 -1.55 -3.78
CA GLY A 65 -13.09 -1.48 -4.82
C GLY A 65 -14.17 -0.41 -4.61
N THR A 66 -14.20 0.29 -3.48
CA THR A 66 -15.15 1.38 -3.23
C THR A 66 -14.45 2.60 -2.63
N PRO A 67 -14.95 3.83 -2.88
CA PRO A 67 -14.42 5.05 -2.25
C PRO A 67 -14.44 4.97 -0.72
N LYS A 68 -15.46 4.33 -0.15
CA LYS A 68 -15.57 4.07 1.29
C LYS A 68 -14.38 3.26 1.80
N ARG A 69 -14.02 2.15 1.16
CA ARG A 69 -12.88 1.33 1.59
C ARG A 69 -11.53 2.03 1.37
N VAL A 70 -11.42 2.89 0.37
CA VAL A 70 -10.24 3.77 0.20
C VAL A 70 -10.11 4.72 1.39
N ALA A 71 -11.19 5.44 1.76
CA ALA A 71 -11.20 6.32 2.92
C ALA A 71 -10.84 5.58 4.21
N MET A 72 -11.46 4.41 4.42
CA MET A 72 -11.15 3.55 5.56
C MET A 72 -9.67 3.15 5.58
N GLY A 73 -9.09 2.72 4.45
CA GLY A 73 -7.67 2.36 4.37
C GLY A 73 -6.72 3.50 4.70
N MET A 74 -7.15 4.74 4.47
CA MET A 74 -6.41 5.96 4.83
C MET A 74 -6.64 6.38 6.30
N GLY A 75 -7.42 5.62 7.07
CA GLY A 75 -7.73 5.90 8.46
C GLY A 75 -8.88 6.87 8.67
N GLU A 76 -9.58 7.27 7.60
CA GLU A 76 -10.66 8.24 7.63
C GLU A 76 -12.03 7.55 7.70
N ASP A 77 -13.04 8.28 8.20
CA ASP A 77 -14.41 7.78 8.33
C ASP A 77 -15.30 8.12 7.12
N SER A 78 -14.84 9.01 6.22
CA SER A 78 -15.60 9.43 5.05
C SER A 78 -14.72 9.81 3.85
N VAL A 79 -15.33 9.85 2.67
CA VAL A 79 -14.67 10.23 1.42
C VAL A 79 -14.31 11.72 1.42
N GLU A 80 -15.10 12.56 2.07
CA GLU A 80 -14.86 14.00 2.20
C GLU A 80 -13.55 14.28 2.93
N ALA A 81 -13.21 13.46 3.93
CA ALA A 81 -11.97 13.58 4.69
C ALA A 81 -10.72 13.34 3.81
N LEU A 82 -10.84 12.61 2.70
CA LEU A 82 -9.74 12.45 1.73
C LEU A 82 -9.28 13.80 1.14
N ARG A 83 -10.17 14.80 1.07
CA ARG A 83 -9.80 16.16 0.65
C ARG A 83 -8.83 16.82 1.63
N GLU A 84 -9.01 16.60 2.93
CA GLU A 84 -8.10 17.12 3.95
C GLU A 84 -6.74 16.44 3.88
N VAL A 85 -6.72 15.13 3.58
CA VAL A 85 -5.46 14.42 3.31
C VAL A 85 -4.74 15.01 2.10
N GLY A 86 -5.47 15.31 1.02
CA GLY A 86 -4.91 15.99 -0.16
C GLY A 86 -4.31 17.37 0.16
N ARG A 87 -5.00 18.19 0.97
CA ARG A 87 -4.48 19.48 1.43
C ARG A 87 -3.21 19.33 2.27
N LEU A 88 -3.19 18.35 3.17
CA LEU A 88 -2.00 18.06 3.97
C LEU A 88 -0.81 17.68 3.08
N LEU A 89 -1.02 16.79 2.09
CA LEU A 89 0.02 16.40 1.14
C LEU A 89 0.52 17.59 0.31
N ALA A 90 -0.38 18.48 -0.13
CA ALA A 90 0.00 19.71 -0.83
C ALA A 90 0.88 20.62 0.03
N MET A 91 0.51 20.83 1.30
CA MET A 91 1.32 21.61 2.25
C MET A 91 2.70 20.98 2.51
N LEU A 92 2.82 19.65 2.48
CA LEU A 92 4.11 18.97 2.66
C LEU A 92 5.03 19.11 1.45
N LYS A 93 4.46 19.25 0.25
CA LYS A 93 5.22 19.42 -0.98
C LYS A 93 5.88 20.79 -1.04
N GLU A 94 5.14 21.83 -0.69
CA GLU A 94 5.60 23.22 -0.69
C GLU A 94 5.20 23.88 0.64
N PRO A 95 6.03 23.73 1.69
CA PRO A 95 5.72 24.33 2.99
C PRO A 95 5.94 25.85 2.95
N ASP A 96 4.85 26.61 3.08
CA ASP A 96 4.94 28.08 3.24
C ASP A 96 5.63 28.45 4.55
N ALA A 97 6.64 29.33 4.46
CA ALA A 97 7.28 29.91 5.64
C ALA A 97 6.22 30.60 6.53
N PRO A 98 6.26 30.41 7.86
CA PRO A 98 5.25 31.01 8.73
C PRO A 98 5.35 32.54 8.74
N GLU A 99 4.25 33.22 8.45
CA GLU A 99 4.15 34.69 8.52
C GLU A 99 3.99 35.16 9.99
N GLY A 100 5.03 34.92 10.79
CA GLY A 100 5.14 35.37 12.19
C GLY A 100 4.72 34.36 13.25
N MET A 101 4.83 34.77 14.52
CA MET A 101 4.63 33.89 15.69
C MET A 101 3.23 33.25 15.75
N ARG A 102 2.18 33.98 15.35
CA ARG A 102 0.80 33.47 15.41
C ARG A 102 0.57 32.33 14.41
N ASP A 103 1.16 32.42 13.22
CA ASP A 103 1.08 31.36 12.21
C ASP A 103 1.93 30.14 12.61
N ALA A 104 3.10 30.36 13.21
CA ALA A 104 3.93 29.29 13.75
C ALA A 104 3.20 28.44 14.81
N TRP A 105 2.47 29.08 15.74
CA TRP A 105 1.62 28.36 16.71
C TRP A 105 0.49 27.57 16.04
N ARG A 106 -0.09 28.09 14.96
CA ARG A 106 -1.14 27.40 14.18
C ARG A 106 -0.60 26.20 13.40
N LYS A 107 0.63 26.29 12.89
CA LYS A 107 1.31 25.23 12.13
C LYS A 107 1.97 24.16 13.03
N LEU A 108 2.24 24.46 14.31
CA LEU A 108 2.91 23.55 15.26
C LEU A 108 2.29 22.13 15.36
N PRO A 109 0.95 21.94 15.41
CA PRO A 109 0.36 20.60 15.44
C PRO A 109 0.65 19.79 14.17
N ILE A 110 0.76 20.44 13.02
CA ILE A 110 1.07 19.81 11.72
C ILE A 110 2.51 19.31 11.74
N PHE A 111 3.46 20.14 12.19
CA PHE A 111 4.86 19.72 12.35
C PHE A 111 5.02 18.52 13.30
N ARG A 112 4.26 18.49 14.40
CA ARG A 112 4.22 17.30 15.28
C ARG A 112 3.73 16.05 14.55
N LYS A 113 2.68 16.15 13.72
CA LYS A 113 2.21 15.02 12.90
C LYS A 113 3.31 14.50 11.97
N VAL A 114 4.04 15.40 11.31
CA VAL A 114 5.15 15.05 10.41
C VAL A 114 6.28 14.32 11.14
N LEU A 115 6.65 14.77 12.34
CA LEU A 115 7.67 14.09 13.15
C LEU A 115 7.30 12.64 13.50
N HIS A 116 6.00 12.34 13.64
CA HIS A 116 5.50 11.00 13.91
C HIS A 116 5.37 10.11 12.66
N MET A 117 5.64 10.62 11.45
CA MET A 117 5.57 9.85 10.20
C MET A 117 6.84 9.03 9.89
N ALA A 118 7.94 9.28 10.59
CA ALA A 118 9.20 8.57 10.32
C ALA A 118 9.05 7.06 10.58
N PRO A 119 9.47 6.19 9.65
CA PRO A 119 9.45 4.75 9.87
C PRO A 119 10.26 4.34 11.10
N LYS A 120 9.71 3.41 11.90
CA LYS A 120 10.42 2.84 13.03
C LYS A 120 11.16 1.57 12.60
N LEU A 121 12.48 1.53 12.80
CA LEU A 121 13.26 0.33 12.58
C LEU A 121 12.98 -0.68 13.71
N VAL A 122 12.68 -1.93 13.32
CA VAL A 122 12.42 -3.03 14.24
C VAL A 122 13.39 -4.19 13.97
N LYS A 123 13.73 -4.95 15.00
CA LYS A 123 14.68 -6.08 14.89
C LYS A 123 14.06 -7.38 14.36
N ARG A 124 12.76 -7.55 14.56
CA ARG A 124 11.99 -8.72 14.14
C ARG A 124 10.66 -8.24 13.60
N ALA A 125 10.29 -8.68 12.40
CA ALA A 125 9.03 -8.32 11.77
C ALA A 125 8.26 -9.60 11.34
N PRO A 126 6.93 -9.62 11.43
CA PRO A 126 6.13 -10.77 10.99
C PRO A 126 6.33 -11.17 9.53
N CYS A 127 6.76 -10.24 8.66
CA CYS A 127 7.08 -10.54 7.26
C CYS A 127 8.33 -11.40 7.07
N GLN A 128 9.08 -11.71 8.14
CA GLN A 128 10.29 -12.53 8.13
C GLN A 128 10.09 -13.90 8.80
N GLU A 129 8.85 -14.32 9.07
CA GLU A 129 8.54 -15.59 9.73
C GLU A 129 8.79 -16.82 8.84
N GLN A 130 8.62 -16.67 7.52
CA GLN A 130 8.90 -17.71 6.53
C GLN A 130 9.87 -17.12 5.50
N ILE A 131 11.02 -17.76 5.32
CA ILE A 131 12.11 -17.28 4.47
C ILE A 131 12.46 -18.39 3.48
N TRP A 132 12.52 -18.04 2.19
CA TRP A 132 13.02 -18.88 1.11
C TRP A 132 14.20 -18.15 0.45
N GLU A 133 15.35 -18.80 0.33
CA GLU A 133 16.56 -18.20 -0.23
C GLU A 133 17.20 -19.10 -1.29
N GLY A 134 17.90 -18.50 -2.25
CA GLY A 134 18.61 -19.22 -3.30
C GLY A 134 17.70 -20.16 -4.09
N ASP A 135 18.05 -21.45 -4.13
CA ASP A 135 17.34 -22.48 -4.90
C ASP A 135 15.97 -22.84 -4.30
N GLU A 136 15.66 -22.40 -3.08
CA GLU A 136 14.33 -22.59 -2.47
C GLU A 136 13.28 -21.62 -3.04
N VAL A 137 13.71 -20.56 -3.74
CA VAL A 137 12.84 -19.52 -4.29
C VAL A 137 12.11 -20.06 -5.51
N ASP A 138 10.81 -20.28 -5.33
CA ASP A 138 9.89 -20.69 -6.40
C ASP A 138 8.63 -19.81 -6.34
N LEU A 139 8.54 -18.87 -7.29
CA LEU A 139 7.39 -17.96 -7.41
C LEU A 139 6.11 -18.68 -7.85
N GLY A 140 6.21 -19.88 -8.44
CA GLY A 140 5.07 -20.70 -8.80
C GLY A 140 4.28 -21.22 -7.60
N ARG A 141 4.84 -21.12 -6.38
CA ARG A 141 4.14 -21.40 -5.12
C ARG A 141 3.12 -20.33 -4.74
N LEU A 142 3.24 -19.14 -5.31
CA LEU A 142 2.33 -18.03 -5.04
C LEU A 142 1.12 -18.11 -6.00
N PRO A 143 -0.10 -17.86 -5.51
CA PRO A 143 -1.31 -17.83 -6.34
C PRO A 143 -1.39 -16.52 -7.15
N ILE A 144 -0.40 -16.29 -8.01
CA ILE A 144 -0.33 -15.08 -8.84
C ILE A 144 -1.42 -15.17 -9.92
N GLN A 145 -2.22 -14.11 -10.02
CA GLN A 145 -3.34 -14.08 -10.96
C GLN A 145 -2.85 -13.88 -12.39
N THR A 146 -3.48 -14.57 -13.34
CA THR A 146 -3.51 -14.14 -14.75
C THR A 146 -4.84 -13.43 -14.95
N CYS A 147 -4.81 -12.15 -15.30
CA CYS A 147 -6.01 -11.32 -15.22
C CYS A 147 -6.88 -11.47 -16.47
N TRP A 148 -6.25 -11.49 -17.64
CA TRP A 148 -6.94 -11.49 -18.92
C TRP A 148 -6.48 -12.64 -19.83
N PRO A 149 -7.33 -13.14 -20.74
CA PRO A 149 -6.99 -14.28 -21.61
C PRO A 149 -5.75 -14.05 -22.49
N GLU A 150 -5.44 -12.79 -22.81
CA GLU A 150 -4.32 -12.39 -23.66
C GLU A 150 -3.09 -11.93 -22.84
N ASP A 151 -3.14 -11.99 -21.51
CA ASP A 151 -1.96 -11.70 -20.69
C ASP A 151 -0.87 -12.74 -20.99
N ALA A 152 0.38 -12.29 -21.10
CA ALA A 152 1.52 -13.15 -21.39
C ALA A 152 1.81 -14.19 -20.26
N GLY A 153 1.26 -13.97 -19.07
CA GLY A 153 1.38 -14.86 -17.92
C GLY A 153 0.86 -14.21 -16.63
N PRO A 154 1.04 -14.90 -15.49
CA PRO A 154 0.69 -14.38 -14.18
C PRO A 154 1.41 -13.07 -13.85
N LEU A 155 0.71 -12.10 -13.24
CA LEU A 155 1.22 -10.76 -12.96
C LEU A 155 1.10 -10.38 -11.48
N ILE A 156 2.19 -9.92 -10.86
CA ILE A 156 2.15 -9.32 -9.52
C ILE A 156 1.67 -7.87 -9.63
N THR A 157 0.50 -7.55 -9.07
CA THR A 157 -0.18 -6.26 -9.28
C THR A 157 -0.15 -5.30 -8.09
N TRP A 158 0.15 -5.80 -6.88
CA TRP A 158 0.09 -5.02 -5.63
C TRP A 158 1.44 -4.92 -4.89
N GLY A 159 2.55 -5.16 -5.60
CA GLY A 159 3.89 -5.02 -5.05
C GLY A 159 4.32 -3.56 -4.88
N LEU A 160 4.78 -3.18 -3.69
CA LEU A 160 5.51 -1.93 -3.47
C LEU A 160 7.00 -2.19 -3.71
N VAL A 161 7.53 -1.69 -4.82
CA VAL A 161 8.95 -1.79 -5.13
C VAL A 161 9.70 -0.72 -4.36
N ILE A 162 10.72 -1.16 -3.63
CA ILE A 162 11.56 -0.32 -2.78
C ILE A 162 12.96 -0.27 -3.40
N THR A 163 13.42 0.92 -3.80
CA THR A 163 14.76 1.11 -4.36
C THR A 163 15.56 2.14 -3.58
N ARG A 164 16.88 2.04 -3.61
CA ARG A 164 17.79 2.96 -2.91
C ARG A 164 18.97 3.30 -3.80
N LYS A 165 19.34 4.58 -3.87
CA LYS A 165 20.54 5.03 -4.60
C LYS A 165 21.79 4.35 -4.00
N PRO A 166 22.73 3.84 -4.82
CA PRO A 166 24.01 3.34 -4.34
C PRO A 166 24.77 4.41 -3.56
N ALA A 167 25.48 4.01 -2.50
CA ALA A 167 26.18 4.96 -1.61
C ALA A 167 27.24 5.82 -2.33
N ASN A 168 27.79 5.34 -3.45
CA ASN A 168 28.86 6.00 -4.19
C ASN A 168 28.39 6.63 -5.52
N ALA A 169 27.09 6.73 -5.77
CA ALA A 169 26.59 7.29 -7.02
C ALA A 169 26.79 8.83 -7.05
N PRO A 170 27.28 9.41 -8.16
CA PRO A 170 27.50 10.85 -8.29
C PRO A 170 26.22 11.64 -8.02
N VAL A 171 26.39 12.83 -7.43
CA VAL A 171 25.32 13.77 -7.14
C VAL A 171 24.81 14.33 -8.48
N GLY A 172 23.52 14.14 -8.78
CA GLY A 172 22.91 14.65 -10.01
C GLY A 172 22.46 16.11 -9.86
N GLU A 173 22.17 16.81 -10.95
CA GLU A 173 21.66 18.20 -10.89
C GLU A 173 20.35 18.32 -10.07
N ASP A 174 19.50 17.29 -10.06
CA ASP A 174 18.28 17.22 -9.24
C ASP A 174 18.55 17.10 -7.72
N ASP A 175 19.78 16.75 -7.32
CA ASP A 175 20.18 16.71 -5.91
C ASP A 175 20.53 18.13 -5.37
N LEU A 176 20.75 19.13 -6.24
CA LEU A 176 21.21 20.48 -5.88
C LEU A 176 20.08 21.47 -5.55
N ALA A 177 18.82 21.15 -5.87
CA ALA A 177 17.69 22.06 -5.69
C ALA A 177 17.04 22.03 -4.29
N GLN A 178 17.60 21.31 -3.32
CA GLN A 178 16.93 21.07 -2.03
C GLN A 178 17.88 21.30 -0.84
N THR A 179 17.49 22.29 -0.03
CA THR A 179 18.18 22.95 1.10
C THR A 179 19.04 22.08 2.01
N GLU A 180 20.17 22.67 2.44
CA GLU A 180 21.30 22.14 3.22
C GLU A 180 20.99 21.60 4.64
N ASP A 181 19.74 21.62 5.12
CA ASP A 181 19.40 21.32 6.53
C ASP A 181 18.68 19.97 6.78
N ALA A 182 18.51 19.13 5.75
CA ALA A 182 17.98 17.79 5.94
C ALA A 182 19.11 16.77 6.10
N ALA A 183 19.28 16.23 7.32
CA ALA A 183 20.17 15.11 7.61
C ALA A 183 20.11 14.03 6.50
N PRO A 184 21.23 13.34 6.16
CA PRO A 184 21.33 12.43 5.04
C PRO A 184 20.47 11.17 5.27
N ARG A 185 19.16 11.33 5.13
CA ARG A 185 18.21 10.25 5.12
C ARG A 185 18.45 9.50 3.83
N SER A 186 18.84 8.24 3.96
CA SER A 186 18.94 7.31 2.85
C SER A 186 17.69 7.42 1.99
N ARG A 187 17.78 8.11 0.84
CA ARG A 187 16.66 8.30 -0.07
C ARG A 187 16.25 6.92 -0.58
N VAL A 188 15.15 6.42 -0.01
CA VAL A 188 14.47 5.21 -0.45
C VAL A 188 13.31 5.67 -1.30
N ASN A 189 13.24 5.19 -2.53
CA ASN A 189 12.12 5.41 -3.41
C ASN A 189 11.15 4.25 -3.26
N LEU A 190 9.87 4.57 -3.12
CA LEU A 190 8.77 3.60 -3.13
C LEU A 190 7.95 3.87 -4.38
N GLY A 191 7.64 2.82 -5.13
CA GLY A 191 6.79 2.92 -6.31
C GLY A 191 6.03 1.63 -6.56
N ILE A 192 4.85 1.76 -7.18
CA ILE A 192 4.14 0.64 -7.77
C ILE A 192 4.60 0.57 -9.22
N TYR A 193 5.27 -0.51 -9.58
CA TYR A 193 5.69 -0.77 -10.95
C TYR A 193 4.93 -2.01 -11.43
N ARG A 194 4.47 -1.97 -12.68
CA ARG A 194 3.92 -3.16 -13.32
C ARG A 194 5.10 -4.07 -13.66
N GLN A 195 5.29 -5.14 -12.88
CA GLN A 195 6.32 -6.15 -13.14
C GLN A 195 5.70 -7.30 -13.90
N GLN A 196 5.89 -7.32 -15.22
CA GLN A 196 5.59 -8.46 -16.10
C GLN A 196 6.70 -9.50 -16.03
#